data_AF-A0A1Y1LUQ8-F1
#
_entry.id   AF-A0A1Y1LUQ8-F1
#
_cell.length_a   1.000
_cell.length_b   1.000
_cell.length_c   1.000
_cell.angle_alpha   90.00
_cell.angle_beta   90.00
_cell.angle_gamma   90.00
#
_symmetry.space_group_name_H-M   'P 1'
#
loop_
_entity.id
_entity.type
_entity.pdbx_description
1 polymer ?
#
loop_
_entity_poly.entity_id
_entity_poly.type
_entity_poly.pdbx_seq_one_letter_code
_entity_poly.pdbx_strand_id
1 'polypeptide(L)'
;MGMLLGRGVRNVILTSGTLAPLKPFISELEMPVAVTLENPHIIKHDQVVVTVLEKGPDGIELNSSFRNRDNPDYISSLGRTILNLTRMIPNGMLIFFPSYPIMQKCTEHWQENGIWSSIYAVKAIYVEPRRKEAFTTAMTEYYARVADPNHKGAIFLGVCRGKISEGLDFADKNGRAVLIIGLPFSPLKDPKVILKRKYLNDCRVLNKEMISGDEWYSLEASRAVNQAIGRVIRHRHDYGAIILLDSRFAGFKIKNQMSQWLRDHIKVAKHFGEVIRCLREFYRNAEKNLPSEKPAPSSQLEPSKSFSDLESITTKPRGYFNFNSMNVPQSSHSANNANGLVTIHSRSTTTNSNTKRRRIAISNNPTSTNSDQGMTDNKEYMTMVRRNLNPTQCDMFIRALTFYKEQDDFDGFTNKLNDIFLAQYNIRYIIQGLQPYIRDKHKEQFEKYWEKMR
;
A
#
# COMPACT_ATOMS: atom_id res chain seq x y z
N MET A 1 12.12 29.14 19.83
CA MET A 1 11.26 29.10 21.04
C MET A 1 10.48 30.39 21.34
N GLY A 2 10.98 31.60 21.04
CA GLY A 2 10.35 32.87 21.46
C GLY A 2 8.84 33.04 21.24
N MET A 3 8.27 32.50 20.16
CA MET A 3 6.82 32.53 19.89
C MET A 3 5.96 31.78 20.93
N LEU A 4 6.50 30.77 21.61
CA LEU A 4 5.77 30.03 22.67
C LEU A 4 5.92 30.73 24.03
N LEU A 5 7.11 31.25 24.34
CA LEU A 5 7.36 32.02 25.55
C LEU A 5 6.54 33.34 25.55
N GLY A 6 6.54 34.06 24.42
CA GLY A 6 5.70 35.25 24.20
C GLY A 6 4.19 34.99 24.16
N ARG A 7 3.74 33.73 24.26
CA ARG A 7 2.34 33.32 24.45
C ARG A 7 2.06 32.78 25.86
N GLY A 8 3.01 32.88 26.79
CA GLY A 8 2.84 32.43 28.18
C GLY A 8 2.69 30.92 28.35
N VAL A 9 3.15 30.12 27.38
CA VAL A 9 3.02 28.65 27.42
C VAL A 9 3.92 28.07 28.51
N ARG A 10 3.30 27.63 29.62
CA ARG A 10 4.03 27.11 30.80
C ARG A 10 4.51 25.66 30.66
N ASN A 11 3.77 24.82 29.93
CA ASN A 11 4.08 23.41 29.73
C ASN A 11 3.88 23.03 28.26
N VAL A 12 4.76 22.18 27.73
CA VAL A 12 4.63 21.55 26.41
C VAL A 12 4.82 20.05 26.59
N ILE A 13 3.85 19.24 26.17
CA ILE A 13 3.94 17.78 26.21
C ILE A 13 4.05 17.28 24.78
N LEU A 14 5.07 16.47 24.49
CA LEU A 14 5.32 15.90 23.17
C LEU A 14 5.05 14.40 23.21
N THR A 15 4.11 13.93 22.41
CA THR A 15 3.70 12.51 22.34
C THR A 15 3.68 12.00 20.90
N SER A 16 4.29 10.84 20.67
CA SER A 16 4.14 10.06 19.43
C SER A 16 4.68 8.65 19.65
N GLY A 17 4.07 7.65 18.99
CA GLY A 17 4.50 6.25 19.05
C GLY A 17 5.82 5.93 18.32
N THR A 18 6.48 6.93 17.72
CA THR A 18 7.72 6.77 16.93
C THR A 18 8.83 7.77 17.28
N LEU A 19 8.75 8.44 18.44
CA LEU A 19 9.81 9.37 18.90
C LEU A 19 11.12 8.69 19.29
N ALA A 20 11.08 7.40 19.64
CA ALA A 20 12.24 6.65 20.09
C ALA A 20 13.29 6.48 18.96
N PRO A 21 14.61 6.58 19.26
CA PRO A 21 15.21 6.86 20.57
C PRO A 21 15.11 8.34 20.96
N LEU A 22 14.78 8.60 22.22
CA LEU A 22 14.49 9.96 22.70
C LEU A 22 15.73 10.87 22.78
N LYS A 23 16.92 10.36 23.09
CA LYS A 23 18.14 11.19 23.25
C LYS A 23 18.44 12.07 22.02
N PRO A 24 18.52 11.54 20.78
CA PRO A 24 18.66 12.36 19.58
C PRO A 24 17.53 13.37 19.38
N PHE A 25 16.27 13.01 19.69
CA PHE A 25 15.14 13.94 19.53
C PHE A 25 15.22 15.13 20.49
N ILE A 26 15.57 14.89 21.76
CA ILE A 26 15.78 15.94 22.77
C ILE A 26 16.98 16.84 22.39
N SER A 27 18.05 16.24 21.88
CA SER A 27 19.21 16.95 21.32
C SER A 27 18.82 17.84 20.12
N GLU A 28 18.00 17.35 19.19
CA GLU A 28 17.52 18.12 18.03
C GLU A 28 16.53 19.25 18.39
N LEU A 29 15.92 19.23 19.57
CA LEU A 29 15.04 20.30 20.07
C LEU A 29 15.79 21.47 20.73
N GLU A 30 17.07 21.31 21.07
CA GLU A 30 17.87 22.27 21.85
C GLU A 30 17.17 22.73 23.15
N MET A 31 16.39 21.84 23.78
CA MET A 31 15.57 22.14 24.96
C MET A 31 15.73 21.10 26.08
N PRO A 32 15.78 21.52 27.37
CA PRO A 32 15.76 20.59 28.49
C PRO A 32 14.39 19.94 28.64
N VAL A 33 14.32 18.63 28.40
CA VAL A 33 13.10 17.83 28.62
C VAL A 33 13.20 17.13 29.97
N ALA A 34 12.58 17.71 30.99
CA ALA A 34 12.71 17.29 32.39
C ALA A 34 12.03 15.94 32.71
N VAL A 35 11.04 15.53 31.92
CA VAL A 35 10.32 14.26 32.08
C VAL A 35 10.31 13.51 30.75
N THR A 36 10.78 12.27 30.75
CA THR A 36 10.73 11.37 29.60
C THR A 36 10.04 10.07 29.98
N LEU A 37 9.35 9.45 29.02
CA LEU A 37 8.64 8.18 29.20
C LEU A 37 8.63 7.41 27.88
N GLU A 38 9.15 6.18 27.90
CA GLU A 38 9.05 5.22 26.80
C GLU A 38 8.35 3.97 27.36
N ASN A 39 7.09 3.76 26.96
CA ASN A 39 6.27 2.66 27.45
C ASN A 39 6.44 1.41 26.56
N PRO A 40 6.42 0.18 27.13
CA PRO A 40 6.35 -1.04 26.34
C PRO A 40 5.03 -1.10 25.55
N HIS A 41 5.08 -1.72 24.37
CA HIS A 41 3.90 -1.85 23.51
C HIS A 41 2.93 -2.92 24.03
N ILE A 42 1.62 -2.70 23.86
CA ILE A 42 0.54 -3.51 24.45
C ILE A 42 0.31 -4.88 23.76
N ILE A 43 1.25 -5.35 22.94
CA ILE A 43 1.10 -6.58 22.15
C ILE A 43 1.83 -7.76 22.77
N LYS A 44 1.31 -8.95 22.53
CA LYS A 44 1.94 -10.22 22.87
C LYS A 44 2.74 -10.79 21.69
N HIS A 45 3.66 -11.71 21.99
CA HIS A 45 4.49 -12.41 21.00
C HIS A 45 3.70 -13.26 19.98
N ASP A 46 2.44 -13.60 20.25
CA ASP A 46 1.53 -14.32 19.33
C ASP A 46 0.71 -13.40 18.42
N GLN A 47 0.72 -12.08 18.65
CA GLN A 47 0.01 -11.08 17.83
C GLN A 47 0.86 -10.50 16.69
N VAL A 48 2.18 -10.74 16.68
CA VAL A 48 3.06 -10.20 15.63
C VAL A 48 4.15 -11.18 15.21
N VAL A 49 4.39 -11.26 13.90
CA VAL A 49 5.59 -11.88 13.32
C VAL A 49 6.38 -10.79 12.60
N VAL A 50 7.65 -10.63 12.94
CA VAL A 50 8.56 -9.68 12.28
C VAL A 50 9.70 -10.47 11.64
N THR A 51 9.81 -10.44 10.32
CA THR A 51 10.79 -11.27 9.59
C THR A 51 11.55 -10.46 8.54
N VAL A 52 12.88 -10.56 8.54
CA VAL A 52 13.77 -10.08 7.47
C VAL A 52 13.96 -11.17 6.43
N LEU A 53 13.78 -10.83 5.17
CA LEU A 53 14.16 -11.67 4.02
C LEU A 53 15.36 -11.02 3.33
N GLU A 54 16.51 -11.67 3.42
CA GLU A 54 17.72 -11.24 2.70
C GLU A 54 17.69 -11.70 1.23
N LYS A 55 16.90 -12.73 0.92
CA LYS A 55 16.83 -13.37 -0.41
C LYS A 55 15.40 -13.76 -0.80
N GLY A 56 15.12 -13.71 -2.10
CA GLY A 56 13.86 -14.16 -2.69
C GLY A 56 13.75 -15.69 -2.85
N PRO A 57 12.63 -16.20 -3.38
CA PRO A 57 12.40 -17.64 -3.60
C PRO A 57 13.35 -18.27 -4.63
N ASP A 58 13.98 -17.45 -5.47
CA ASP A 58 14.98 -17.78 -6.48
C ASP A 58 16.43 -17.55 -5.98
N GLY A 59 16.63 -17.21 -4.70
CA GLY A 59 17.96 -17.07 -4.08
C GLY A 59 18.69 -15.76 -4.36
N ILE A 60 18.14 -14.89 -5.22
CA ILE A 60 18.64 -13.53 -5.50
C ILE A 60 18.53 -12.67 -4.22
N GLU A 61 19.53 -11.81 -3.98
CA GLU A 61 19.53 -10.90 -2.82
C GLU A 61 18.47 -9.79 -2.97
N LEU A 62 17.64 -9.61 -1.95
CA LEU A 62 16.72 -8.49 -1.85
C LEU A 62 17.48 -7.28 -1.29
N ASN A 63 17.86 -6.34 -2.16
CA ASN A 63 18.66 -5.18 -1.78
C ASN A 63 18.31 -3.95 -2.63
N SER A 64 17.61 -2.99 -2.04
CA SER A 64 17.12 -1.76 -2.69
C SER A 64 18.18 -0.64 -2.78
N SER A 65 19.45 -0.91 -2.51
CA SER A 65 20.50 0.13 -2.52
C SER A 65 20.69 0.74 -3.92
N PHE A 66 21.28 1.93 -3.99
CA PHE A 66 21.54 2.62 -5.27
C PHE A 66 22.28 1.77 -6.30
N ARG A 67 23.10 0.79 -5.87
CA ARG A 67 23.86 -0.11 -6.74
C ARG A 67 23.04 -1.26 -7.34
N ASN A 68 21.90 -1.63 -6.72
CA ASN A 68 21.14 -2.84 -7.08
C ASN A 68 19.64 -2.60 -7.32
N ARG A 69 19.08 -1.45 -6.92
CA ARG A 69 17.67 -1.08 -7.18
C ARG A 69 17.27 -1.07 -8.66
N ASP A 70 18.26 -0.95 -9.54
CA ASP A 70 18.12 -0.85 -10.99
C ASP A 70 18.43 -2.20 -11.69
N ASN A 71 18.67 -3.27 -10.94
CA ASN A 71 18.93 -4.63 -11.42
C ASN A 71 17.61 -5.39 -11.71
N PRO A 72 17.37 -5.89 -12.94
CA PRO A 72 16.14 -6.59 -13.31
C PRO A 72 15.93 -7.92 -12.57
N ASP A 73 17.00 -8.61 -12.16
CA ASP A 73 16.87 -9.87 -11.39
C ASP A 73 16.34 -9.60 -9.98
N TYR A 74 16.85 -8.55 -9.33
CA TYR A 74 16.35 -8.09 -8.03
C TYR A 74 14.87 -7.67 -8.13
N ILE A 75 14.50 -6.87 -9.14
CA ILE A 75 13.11 -6.43 -9.33
C ILE A 75 12.19 -7.64 -9.58
N SER A 76 12.63 -8.59 -10.41
CA SER A 76 11.87 -9.83 -10.69
C SER A 76 11.74 -10.72 -9.46
N SER A 77 12.82 -10.93 -8.71
CA SER A 77 12.85 -11.69 -7.45
C SER A 77 11.96 -11.08 -6.38
N LEU A 78 11.96 -9.75 -6.25
CA LEU A 78 11.07 -9.02 -5.35
C LEU A 78 9.59 -9.21 -5.72
N GLY A 79 9.25 -9.16 -7.02
CA GLY A 79 7.90 -9.44 -7.49
C GLY A 79 7.45 -10.89 -7.24
N ARG A 80 8.35 -11.87 -7.47
CA ARG A 80 8.14 -13.29 -7.15
C ARG A 80 8.00 -13.54 -5.63
N THR A 81 8.74 -12.79 -4.83
CA THR A 81 8.66 -12.76 -3.36
C THR A 81 7.26 -12.31 -2.93
N ILE A 82 6.82 -11.13 -3.40
CA ILE A 82 5.50 -10.58 -3.10
C ILE A 82 4.39 -11.54 -3.53
N LEU A 83 4.43 -12.08 -4.76
CA LEU A 83 3.45 -13.06 -5.24
C LEU A 83 3.26 -14.26 -4.32
N ASN A 84 4.33 -14.79 -3.75
CA ASN A 84 4.25 -15.93 -2.83
C ASN A 84 3.75 -15.53 -1.42
N LEU A 85 4.07 -14.32 -0.95
CA LEU A 85 3.54 -13.78 0.30
C LEU A 85 2.03 -13.45 0.18
N THR A 86 1.61 -12.85 -0.94
CA THR A 86 0.21 -12.51 -1.27
C THR A 86 -0.73 -13.73 -1.22
N ARG A 87 -0.22 -14.92 -1.55
CA ARG A 87 -0.96 -16.20 -1.47
C ARG A 87 -1.19 -16.69 -0.03
N MET A 88 -0.37 -16.24 0.91
CA MET A 88 -0.37 -16.68 2.32
C MET A 88 -0.99 -15.67 3.28
N ILE A 89 -0.90 -14.38 2.98
CA ILE A 89 -1.44 -13.29 3.81
C ILE A 89 -2.96 -13.16 3.52
N PRO A 90 -3.84 -13.21 4.54
CA PRO A 90 -5.28 -12.99 4.36
C PRO A 90 -5.61 -11.48 4.33
N ASN A 91 -6.77 -11.11 3.78
CA ASN A 91 -7.31 -9.74 3.80
C ASN A 91 -6.35 -8.65 3.24
N GLY A 92 -6.30 -7.46 3.84
CA GLY A 92 -5.52 -6.30 3.41
C GLY A 92 -4.01 -6.44 3.67
N MET A 93 -3.22 -5.95 2.70
CA MET A 93 -1.77 -6.08 2.66
C MET A 93 -1.14 -4.76 2.16
N LEU A 94 -0.38 -4.10 3.02
CA LEU A 94 0.27 -2.82 2.71
C LEU A 94 1.72 -3.07 2.28
N ILE A 95 2.18 -2.37 1.24
CA ILE A 95 3.54 -2.51 0.71
C ILE A 95 4.14 -1.13 0.53
N PHE A 96 5.14 -0.79 1.34
CA PHE A 96 5.80 0.51 1.31
C PHE A 96 7.17 0.43 0.63
N PHE A 97 7.35 1.25 -0.40
CA PHE A 97 8.62 1.42 -1.12
C PHE A 97 9.45 2.59 -0.53
N PRO A 98 10.76 2.69 -0.84
CA PRO A 98 11.60 3.76 -0.32
C PRO A 98 11.27 5.14 -0.93
N SER A 99 10.71 5.17 -2.14
CA SER A 99 10.34 6.40 -2.87
C SER A 99 9.49 6.06 -4.11
N TYR A 100 8.76 7.07 -4.63
CA TYR A 100 7.90 6.92 -5.82
C TYR A 100 8.63 6.36 -7.06
N PRO A 101 9.86 6.79 -7.43
CA PRO A 101 10.54 6.26 -8.62
C PRO A 101 10.90 4.78 -8.50
N ILE A 102 11.17 4.28 -7.29
CA ILE A 102 11.47 2.85 -7.06
C ILE A 102 10.17 2.03 -7.13
N MET A 103 9.07 2.54 -6.54
CA MET A 103 7.74 1.93 -6.69
C MET A 103 7.35 1.82 -8.16
N GLN A 104 7.39 2.94 -8.88
CA GLN A 104 7.03 3.04 -10.29
C GLN A 104 7.82 2.05 -11.16
N LYS A 105 9.16 2.07 -11.06
CA LYS A 105 10.04 1.14 -11.80
C LYS A 105 9.72 -0.33 -11.51
N CYS A 106 9.45 -0.68 -10.24
CA CYS A 106 9.07 -2.05 -9.90
C CYS A 106 7.71 -2.42 -10.52
N THR A 107 6.72 -1.52 -10.47
CA THR A 107 5.40 -1.79 -11.03
C THR A 107 5.38 -1.89 -12.55
N GLU A 108 6.16 -1.05 -13.25
CA GLU A 108 6.32 -1.09 -14.71
C GLU A 108 6.95 -2.43 -15.15
N HIS A 109 8.12 -2.78 -14.59
CA HIS A 109 8.80 -4.06 -14.84
C HIS A 109 7.93 -5.28 -14.53
N TRP A 110 7.10 -5.22 -13.47
CA TRP A 110 6.15 -6.30 -13.14
C TRP A 110 4.97 -6.39 -14.10
N GLN A 111 4.52 -5.27 -14.67
CA GLN A 111 3.45 -5.24 -15.69
C GLN A 111 3.94 -5.86 -16.99
N GLU A 112 5.09 -5.40 -17.50
CA GLU A 112 5.77 -5.93 -18.68
C GLU A 112 5.97 -7.46 -18.58
N ASN A 113 6.56 -7.93 -17.48
CA ASN A 113 6.89 -9.35 -17.28
C ASN A 113 5.72 -10.20 -16.72
N GLY A 114 4.49 -9.69 -16.69
CA GLY A 114 3.28 -10.43 -16.26
C GLY A 114 3.25 -10.86 -14.78
N ILE A 115 4.22 -10.44 -13.97
CA ILE A 115 4.26 -10.66 -12.51
C ILE A 115 3.11 -9.90 -11.83
N TRP A 116 2.84 -8.67 -12.28
CA TRP A 116 1.71 -7.84 -11.84
C TRP A 116 0.38 -8.57 -12.03
N SER A 117 0.15 -9.13 -13.22
CA SER A 117 -1.05 -9.93 -13.54
C SER A 117 -1.17 -11.15 -12.61
N SER A 118 -0.05 -11.80 -12.31
CA SER A 118 0.01 -12.96 -11.42
C SER A 118 -0.30 -12.61 -9.96
N ILE A 119 0.06 -11.41 -9.49
CA ILE A 119 -0.29 -10.89 -8.16
C ILE A 119 -1.76 -10.45 -8.14
N TYR A 120 -2.21 -9.71 -9.17
CA TYR A 120 -3.56 -9.19 -9.30
C TYR A 120 -4.62 -10.30 -9.29
N ALA A 121 -4.31 -11.45 -9.91
CA ALA A 121 -5.15 -12.65 -9.90
C ALA A 121 -5.32 -13.31 -8.51
N VAL A 122 -4.59 -12.86 -7.48
CA VAL A 122 -4.72 -13.34 -6.09
C VAL A 122 -5.33 -12.26 -5.17
N LYS A 123 -4.94 -10.99 -5.35
CA LYS A 123 -5.50 -9.80 -4.69
C LYS A 123 -5.43 -8.61 -5.63
N ALA A 124 -6.49 -7.81 -5.73
CA ALA A 124 -6.45 -6.57 -6.50
C ALA A 124 -5.42 -5.59 -5.90
N ILE A 125 -4.76 -4.82 -6.77
CA ILE A 125 -3.64 -3.94 -6.40
C ILE A 125 -4.06 -2.47 -6.58
N TYR A 126 -3.91 -1.68 -5.52
CA TYR A 126 -4.10 -0.25 -5.47
C TYR A 126 -2.74 0.44 -5.31
N VAL A 127 -2.55 1.63 -5.89
CA VAL A 127 -1.26 2.36 -5.90
C VAL A 127 -1.48 3.80 -5.45
N GLU A 128 -0.66 4.29 -4.52
CA GLU A 128 -0.79 5.61 -3.88
C GLU A 128 -0.86 6.77 -4.90
N PRO A 129 -2.03 7.41 -5.10
CA PRO A 129 -2.17 8.47 -6.08
C PRO A 129 -1.55 9.78 -5.58
N ARG A 130 -0.81 10.49 -6.44
CA ARG A 130 -0.20 11.78 -6.08
C ARG A 130 -1.25 12.88 -5.83
N ARG A 131 -2.36 12.92 -6.58
CA ARG A 131 -3.48 13.88 -6.39
C ARG A 131 -4.29 13.59 -5.11
N LYS A 132 -4.99 14.59 -4.55
CA LYS A 132 -5.80 14.43 -3.31
C LYS A 132 -7.10 13.67 -3.55
N GLU A 133 -7.86 14.00 -4.61
CA GLU A 133 -9.16 13.35 -4.90
C GLU A 133 -9.01 11.85 -5.18
N ALA A 134 -8.14 11.51 -6.14
CA ALA A 134 -7.90 10.11 -6.56
C ALA A 134 -7.40 9.24 -5.39
N PHE A 135 -6.69 9.83 -4.43
CA PHE A 135 -6.25 9.13 -3.22
C PHE A 135 -7.42 8.72 -2.32
N THR A 136 -8.43 9.58 -2.14
CA THR A 136 -9.67 9.22 -1.44
C THR A 136 -10.41 8.09 -2.16
N THR A 137 -10.54 8.18 -3.49
CA THR A 137 -11.20 7.13 -4.30
C THR A 137 -10.49 5.78 -4.15
N ALA A 138 -9.17 5.73 -4.35
CA ALA A 138 -8.39 4.50 -4.20
C ALA A 138 -8.47 3.89 -2.78
N MET A 139 -8.59 4.74 -1.76
CA MET A 139 -8.76 4.29 -0.37
C MET A 139 -10.14 3.67 -0.13
N THR A 140 -11.21 4.29 -0.63
CA THR A 140 -12.58 3.73 -0.54
C THR A 140 -12.68 2.41 -1.30
N GLU A 141 -12.10 2.31 -2.50
CA GLU A 141 -12.07 1.07 -3.28
C GLU A 141 -11.24 -0.04 -2.61
N TYR A 142 -10.09 0.30 -2.00
CA TYR A 142 -9.29 -0.65 -1.22
C TYR A 142 -10.11 -1.23 -0.06
N TYR A 143 -10.76 -0.38 0.75
CA TYR A 143 -11.60 -0.82 1.86
C TYR A 143 -12.76 -1.72 1.38
N ALA A 144 -13.47 -1.31 0.33
CA ALA A 144 -14.55 -2.12 -0.24
C ALA A 144 -14.06 -3.50 -0.72
N ARG A 145 -12.86 -3.57 -1.32
CA ARG A 145 -12.25 -4.83 -1.77
C ARG A 145 -11.73 -5.71 -0.63
N VAL A 146 -11.33 -5.13 0.50
CA VAL A 146 -10.97 -5.88 1.71
C VAL A 146 -12.21 -6.43 2.42
N ALA A 147 -13.33 -5.70 2.39
CA ALA A 147 -14.57 -6.10 3.02
C ALA A 147 -15.36 -7.18 2.26
N ASP A 148 -15.18 -7.31 0.94
CA ASP A 148 -15.89 -8.28 0.10
C ASP A 148 -15.46 -9.74 0.39
N PRO A 149 -16.35 -10.60 0.94
CA PRO A 149 -16.02 -11.99 1.31
C PRO A 149 -15.75 -12.90 0.11
N ASN A 150 -16.08 -12.47 -1.12
CA ASN A 150 -15.78 -13.22 -2.34
C ASN A 150 -14.31 -13.07 -2.77
N HIS A 151 -13.60 -12.07 -2.24
CA HIS A 151 -12.20 -11.78 -2.55
C HIS A 151 -11.28 -12.16 -1.38
N LYS A 152 -10.00 -12.44 -1.66
CA LYS A 152 -8.98 -12.67 -0.63
C LYS A 152 -8.42 -11.38 -0.04
N GLY A 153 -9.14 -10.27 -0.15
CA GLY A 153 -8.70 -8.91 0.14
C GLY A 153 -7.87 -8.24 -0.97
N ALA A 154 -7.17 -7.18 -0.61
CA ALA A 154 -6.47 -6.28 -1.54
C ALA A 154 -5.03 -5.96 -1.09
N ILE A 155 -4.26 -5.39 -2.02
CA ILE A 155 -2.92 -4.84 -1.78
C ILE A 155 -2.96 -3.33 -1.97
N PHE A 156 -2.32 -2.57 -1.07
CA PHE A 156 -2.03 -1.15 -1.29
C PHE A 156 -0.51 -0.93 -1.40
N LEU A 157 -0.05 -0.50 -2.57
CA LEU A 157 1.31 -0.02 -2.78
C LEU A 157 1.39 1.48 -2.45
N GLY A 158 2.35 1.86 -1.62
CA GLY A 158 2.63 3.25 -1.30
C GLY A 158 4.11 3.49 -1.00
N VAL A 159 4.44 4.67 -0.49
CA VAL A 159 5.81 5.01 -0.13
C VAL A 159 5.96 5.32 1.36
N CYS A 160 7.13 5.04 1.92
CA CYS A 160 7.52 5.62 3.20
C CYS A 160 7.59 7.14 3.07
N ARG A 161 7.09 7.89 4.07
CA ARG A 161 6.82 9.33 3.99
C ARG A 161 5.77 9.70 2.92
N GLY A 162 4.92 8.73 2.56
CA GLY A 162 3.70 8.92 1.78
C GLY A 162 2.49 9.10 2.70
N LYS A 163 1.38 9.57 2.12
CA LYS A 163 0.10 9.83 2.80
C LYS A 163 -0.39 8.60 3.57
N ILE A 164 -0.24 7.42 2.95
CA ILE A 164 -0.58 6.11 3.52
C ILE A 164 0.23 5.82 4.79
N SER A 165 1.52 6.18 4.79
CA SER A 165 2.45 5.90 5.89
C SER A 165 2.39 6.90 7.06
N GLU A 166 1.73 8.05 6.87
CA GLU A 166 1.67 9.14 7.86
C GLU A 166 0.27 9.34 8.44
N GLY A 167 -0.78 9.47 7.60
CA GLY A 167 -2.07 10.01 8.02
C GLY A 167 -3.22 9.02 8.26
N LEU A 168 -3.09 7.73 7.90
CA LEU A 168 -4.25 6.81 7.85
C LEU A 168 -4.22 5.65 8.86
N ASP A 169 -5.42 5.24 9.26
CA ASP A 169 -5.66 4.01 10.01
C ASP A 169 -5.86 2.79 9.07
N PHE A 170 -5.51 1.59 9.52
CA PHE A 170 -5.55 0.33 8.79
C PHE A 170 -5.81 -0.85 9.74
N ALA A 171 -6.70 -0.66 10.72
CA ALA A 171 -7.04 -1.67 11.72
C ALA A 171 -7.58 -2.97 11.12
N ASP A 172 -7.30 -4.07 11.83
CA ASP A 172 -7.87 -5.39 11.60
C ASP A 172 -7.67 -5.94 10.18
N LYS A 173 -8.73 -6.39 9.49
CA LYS A 173 -8.65 -6.90 8.11
C LYS A 173 -7.95 -5.95 7.14
N ASN A 174 -7.96 -4.64 7.40
CA ASN A 174 -7.43 -3.63 6.49
C ASN A 174 -5.91 -3.57 6.44
N GLY A 175 -5.21 -4.21 7.39
CA GLY A 175 -3.77 -4.20 7.50
C GLY A 175 -3.21 -5.47 8.16
N ARG A 176 -3.54 -6.67 7.65
CA ARG A 176 -3.02 -7.94 8.21
C ARG A 176 -1.56 -8.21 7.88
N ALA A 177 -0.96 -7.47 6.95
CA ALA A 177 0.49 -7.40 6.79
C ALA A 177 0.99 -6.03 6.32
N VAL A 178 2.21 -5.69 6.74
CA VAL A 178 3.04 -4.59 6.20
C VAL A 178 4.33 -5.19 5.63
N LEU A 179 4.57 -4.95 4.34
CA LEU A 179 5.85 -5.19 3.69
C LEU A 179 6.62 -3.87 3.59
N ILE A 180 7.87 -3.87 4.04
CA ILE A 180 8.79 -2.75 3.84
C ILE A 180 9.82 -3.17 2.80
N ILE A 181 9.75 -2.57 1.62
CA ILE A 181 10.72 -2.78 0.54
C ILE A 181 11.83 -1.76 0.73
N GLY A 182 13.03 -2.23 1.04
CA GLY A 182 14.20 -1.36 1.14
C GLY A 182 14.21 -0.40 2.33
N LEU A 183 15.16 0.53 2.30
CA LEU A 183 15.35 1.56 3.34
C LEU A 183 15.10 2.96 2.77
N PRO A 184 14.17 3.75 3.34
CA PRO A 184 13.75 5.07 2.83
C PRO A 184 14.76 6.16 3.19
N PHE A 185 15.97 6.03 2.66
CA PHE A 185 17.01 7.03 2.75
C PHE A 185 16.75 8.23 1.81
N SER A 186 16.75 9.44 2.36
CA SER A 186 16.76 10.68 1.58
C SER A 186 18.00 10.75 0.67
N PRO A 187 17.98 11.44 -0.49
CA PRO A 187 19.12 11.48 -1.40
C PRO A 187 20.39 12.07 -0.74
N LEU A 188 21.50 11.32 -0.75
CA LEU A 188 22.80 11.79 -0.20
C LEU A 188 23.32 13.09 -0.81
N LYS A 189 22.89 13.43 -2.03
CA LYS A 189 23.27 14.65 -2.77
C LYS A 189 22.30 15.83 -2.56
N ASP A 190 21.25 15.68 -1.74
CA ASP A 190 20.37 16.79 -1.38
C ASP A 190 21.14 17.81 -0.52
N PRO A 191 21.21 19.11 -0.92
CA PRO A 191 21.88 20.14 -0.14
C PRO A 191 21.42 20.22 1.32
N LYS A 192 20.14 19.97 1.62
CA LYS A 192 19.62 19.96 3.01
C LYS A 192 20.21 18.80 3.81
N VAL A 193 20.33 17.62 3.21
CA VAL A 193 20.94 16.43 3.83
C VAL A 193 22.43 16.66 4.07
N ILE A 194 23.14 17.24 3.10
CA ILE A 194 24.56 17.59 3.23
C ILE A 194 24.78 18.60 4.36
N LEU A 195 24.02 19.71 4.35
CA LEU A 195 24.17 20.79 5.34
C LEU A 195 23.79 20.34 6.76
N LYS A 196 22.68 19.61 6.95
CA LYS A 196 22.29 19.08 8.27
C LYS A 196 23.27 18.02 8.78
N ARG A 197 23.83 17.15 7.92
CA ARG A 197 24.90 16.21 8.30
C ARG A 197 26.18 16.95 8.72
N LYS A 198 26.57 18.01 8.01
CA LYS A 198 27.72 18.84 8.38
C LYS A 198 27.49 19.52 9.74
N TYR A 199 26.39 20.27 9.89
CA TYR A 199 26.04 20.97 11.12
C TYR A 199 26.01 20.03 12.34
N LEU A 200 25.43 18.82 12.22
CA LEU A 200 25.44 17.84 13.32
C LEU A 200 26.86 17.36 13.68
N ASN A 201 27.73 17.18 12.69
CA ASN A 201 29.13 16.83 12.95
C ASN A 201 29.89 18.01 13.61
N ASP A 202 29.67 19.24 13.14
CA ASP A 202 30.25 20.46 13.72
C ASP A 202 29.80 20.63 15.18
N CYS A 203 28.51 20.43 15.48
CA CYS A 203 27.98 20.39 16.86
C CYS A 203 28.60 19.26 17.71
N ARG A 204 28.91 18.10 17.11
CA ARG A 204 29.52 16.97 17.83
C ARG A 204 30.99 17.21 18.20
N VAL A 205 31.70 18.09 17.50
CA VAL A 205 33.03 18.55 17.93
C VAL A 205 32.93 19.31 19.25
N LEU A 206 31.87 20.13 19.44
CA LEU A 206 31.63 20.90 20.65
C LEU A 206 31.05 20.05 21.79
N ASN A 207 30.13 19.12 21.50
CA ASN A 207 29.57 18.19 22.46
C ASN A 207 29.55 16.75 21.90
N LYS A 208 30.43 15.89 22.44
CA LYS A 208 30.61 14.50 21.98
C LYS A 208 29.37 13.60 22.13
N GLU A 209 28.42 13.97 23.00
CA GLU A 209 27.14 13.26 23.18
C GLU A 209 26.14 13.51 22.05
N MET A 210 26.36 14.53 21.22
CA MET A 210 25.49 14.83 20.06
C MET A 210 25.58 13.71 19.02
N ILE A 211 24.48 13.48 18.31
CA ILE A 211 24.39 12.49 17.22
C ILE A 211 25.22 12.95 16.00
N SER A 212 25.97 12.05 15.36
CA SER A 212 26.60 12.39 14.06
C SER A 212 25.57 12.51 12.95
N GLY A 213 25.94 13.19 11.86
CA GLY A 213 25.15 13.19 10.63
C GLY A 213 24.82 11.79 10.10
N ASP A 214 25.68 10.79 10.33
CA ASP A 214 25.53 9.42 9.79
C ASP A 214 24.74 8.48 10.70
N GLU A 215 24.61 8.82 11.97
CA GLU A 215 23.63 8.22 12.88
C GLU A 215 22.25 8.86 12.66
N TRP A 216 22.18 10.19 12.51
CA TRP A 216 20.96 10.94 12.20
C TRP A 216 20.34 10.50 10.87
N TYR A 217 21.13 10.43 9.81
CA TYR A 217 20.67 10.00 8.48
C TYR A 217 20.16 8.55 8.46
N SER A 218 20.74 7.68 9.29
CA SER A 218 20.28 6.30 9.51
C SER A 218 19.00 6.25 10.35
N LEU A 219 18.88 7.13 11.35
CA LEU A 219 17.70 7.27 12.18
C LEU A 219 16.52 7.84 11.38
N GLU A 220 16.74 8.78 10.46
CA GLU A 220 15.71 9.32 9.58
C GLU A 220 15.09 8.24 8.67
N ALA A 221 15.89 7.33 8.10
CA ALA A 221 15.35 6.19 7.37
C ALA A 221 14.54 5.27 8.30
N SER A 222 15.05 5.00 9.51
CA SER A 222 14.40 4.11 10.48
C SER A 222 13.10 4.69 11.06
N ARG A 223 13.01 6.01 11.31
CA ARG A 223 11.79 6.73 11.72
C ARG A 223 10.66 6.51 10.71
N ALA A 224 10.94 6.63 9.42
CA ALA A 224 9.96 6.42 8.35
C ALA A 224 9.53 4.94 8.22
N VAL A 225 10.44 3.99 8.46
CA VAL A 225 10.08 2.56 8.56
C VAL A 225 9.17 2.32 9.76
N ASN A 226 9.49 2.84 10.95
CA ASN A 226 8.66 2.71 12.15
C ASN A 226 7.24 3.30 11.94
N GLN A 227 7.10 4.41 11.22
CA GLN A 227 5.80 5.02 10.85
C GLN A 227 4.95 4.13 9.92
N ALA A 228 5.60 3.44 8.98
CA ALA A 228 4.94 2.50 8.06
C ALA A 228 4.58 1.17 8.75
N ILE A 229 5.45 0.67 9.65
CA ILE A 229 5.20 -0.54 10.45
C ILE A 229 4.05 -0.32 11.45
N GLY A 230 3.97 0.85 12.08
CA GLY A 230 2.89 1.25 12.97
C GLY A 230 1.49 1.30 12.32
N ARG A 231 1.37 0.91 11.04
CA ARG A 231 0.08 0.77 10.35
C ARG A 231 -0.62 -0.58 10.59
N VAL A 232 0.10 -1.61 11.03
CA VAL A 232 -0.32 -3.03 11.02
C VAL A 232 -0.92 -3.57 12.35
N ILE A 233 -0.83 -2.80 13.45
CA ILE A 233 -1.44 -3.17 14.74
C ILE A 233 -1.97 -1.90 15.40
N ARG A 234 -3.27 -1.86 15.72
CA ARG A 234 -3.96 -0.63 16.13
C ARG A 234 -4.56 -0.67 17.53
N HIS A 235 -4.85 -1.86 18.04
CA HIS A 235 -5.37 -2.05 19.39
C HIS A 235 -4.86 -3.35 20.00
N ARG A 236 -5.05 -3.52 21.32
CA ARG A 236 -4.57 -4.66 22.11
C ARG A 236 -5.07 -6.04 21.66
N HIS A 237 -6.04 -6.12 20.75
CA HIS A 237 -6.59 -7.37 20.20
C HIS A 237 -6.24 -7.59 18.73
N ASP A 238 -5.59 -6.62 18.10
CA ASP A 238 -5.20 -6.64 16.68
C ASP A 238 -3.95 -7.52 16.47
N TYR A 239 -3.69 -7.92 15.22
CA TYR A 239 -2.54 -8.75 14.84
C TYR A 239 -2.15 -8.59 13.37
N GLY A 240 -0.86 -8.76 13.07
CA GLY A 240 -0.36 -8.70 11.71
C GLY A 240 1.09 -9.15 11.53
N ALA A 241 1.50 -9.34 10.28
CA ALA A 241 2.87 -9.70 9.91
C ALA A 241 3.64 -8.48 9.37
N ILE A 242 4.90 -8.36 9.77
CA ILE A 242 5.82 -7.31 9.34
C ILE A 242 6.96 -7.99 8.59
N ILE A 243 7.11 -7.67 7.30
CA ILE A 243 8.02 -8.37 6.41
C ILE A 243 8.99 -7.37 5.80
N LEU A 244 10.26 -7.47 6.20
CA LEU A 244 11.32 -6.54 5.85
C LEU A 244 12.10 -7.12 4.66
N LEU A 245 11.85 -6.60 3.47
CA LEU A 245 12.38 -7.10 2.19
C LEU A 245 13.63 -6.33 1.78
N ASP A 246 14.65 -6.37 2.64
CA ASP A 246 16.01 -5.91 2.35
C ASP A 246 17.04 -6.54 3.28
N SER A 247 18.14 -7.06 2.73
CA SER A 247 19.25 -7.66 3.49
C SER A 247 19.81 -6.73 4.57
N ARG A 248 19.82 -5.41 4.34
CA ARG A 248 20.36 -4.43 5.30
C ARG A 248 19.59 -4.40 6.62
N PHE A 249 18.31 -4.82 6.67
CA PHE A 249 17.57 -4.97 7.93
C PHE A 249 18.12 -6.06 8.86
N ALA A 250 18.96 -6.99 8.37
CA ALA A 250 19.66 -7.93 9.23
C ALA A 250 20.74 -7.26 10.10
N GLY A 251 21.24 -6.09 9.70
CA GLY A 251 22.34 -5.37 10.35
C GLY A 251 21.99 -4.78 11.73
N PHE A 252 22.89 -4.97 12.70
CA PHE A 252 22.74 -4.56 14.10
C PHE A 252 22.37 -3.08 14.28
N LYS A 253 23.03 -2.15 13.55
CA LYS A 253 22.74 -0.71 13.60
C LYS A 253 21.28 -0.40 13.27
N ILE A 254 20.68 -1.11 12.31
CA ILE A 254 19.32 -0.86 11.84
C ILE A 254 18.30 -1.50 12.79
N LYS A 255 18.54 -2.73 13.25
CA LYS A 255 17.72 -3.39 14.30
C LYS A 255 17.60 -2.52 15.56
N ASN A 256 18.70 -1.91 16.01
CA ASN A 256 18.71 -1.03 17.18
C ASN A 256 18.00 0.31 16.95
N GLN A 257 17.74 0.71 15.70
CA GLN A 257 16.98 1.91 15.34
C GLN A 257 15.48 1.65 15.05
N MET A 258 15.05 0.38 15.03
CA MET A 258 13.63 0.02 15.08
C MET A 258 13.03 0.33 16.47
N SER A 259 11.72 0.57 16.54
CA SER A 259 10.98 0.75 17.80
C SER A 259 11.27 -0.40 18.79
N GLN A 260 11.41 -0.11 20.09
CA GLN A 260 11.85 -1.10 21.09
C GLN A 260 11.06 -2.42 21.02
N TRP A 261 9.73 -2.33 20.93
CA TRP A 261 8.83 -3.49 20.88
C TRP A 261 9.03 -4.41 19.67
N LEU A 262 9.61 -3.92 18.56
CA LEU A 262 9.88 -4.75 17.39
C LEU A 262 11.12 -5.63 17.60
N ARG A 263 12.12 -5.16 18.35
CA ARG A 263 13.50 -5.69 18.30
C ARG A 263 13.56 -7.18 18.61
N ASP A 264 12.91 -7.61 19.67
CA ASP A 264 12.91 -9.00 20.14
C ASP A 264 12.05 -9.93 19.25
N HIS A 265 11.21 -9.36 18.39
CA HIS A 265 10.41 -10.09 17.41
C HIS A 265 11.13 -10.29 16.07
N ILE A 266 12.17 -9.48 15.74
CA ILE A 266 12.86 -9.50 14.44
C ILE A 266 13.66 -10.80 14.26
N LYS A 267 13.14 -11.70 13.42
CA LYS A 267 13.83 -12.93 12.98
C LYS A 267 14.41 -12.71 11.58
N VAL A 268 15.65 -13.13 11.34
CA VAL A 268 16.23 -13.17 9.99
C VAL A 268 16.02 -14.59 9.44
N ALA A 269 15.29 -14.72 8.34
CA ALA A 269 15.07 -16.01 7.70
C ALA A 269 16.24 -16.37 6.79
N LYS A 270 16.81 -17.56 6.98
CA LYS A 270 17.90 -18.10 6.14
C LYS A 270 17.38 -18.56 4.79
N HIS A 271 16.14 -19.05 4.77
CA HIS A 271 15.51 -19.63 3.58
C HIS A 271 14.06 -19.15 3.43
N PHE A 272 13.65 -18.86 2.20
CA PHE A 272 12.29 -18.36 1.90
C PHE A 272 11.17 -19.28 2.44
N GLY A 273 11.39 -20.59 2.46
CA GLY A 273 10.44 -21.57 3.01
C GLY A 273 10.16 -21.43 4.52
N GLU A 274 11.12 -20.90 5.30
CA GLU A 274 10.94 -20.64 6.73
C GLU A 274 9.86 -19.58 6.96
N VAL A 275 9.85 -18.54 6.12
CA VAL A 275 8.86 -17.46 6.14
C VAL A 275 7.47 -17.98 5.81
N ILE A 276 7.36 -18.76 4.72
CA ILE A 276 6.09 -19.33 4.28
C ILE A 276 5.50 -20.28 5.33
N ARG A 277 6.35 -21.06 6.03
CA ARG A 277 5.94 -21.87 7.18
C ARG A 277 5.49 -21.01 8.36
N CYS A 278 6.30 -20.03 8.76
CA CYS A 278 6.03 -19.15 9.90
C CYS A 278 4.73 -18.36 9.72
N LEU A 279 4.48 -17.78 8.54
CA LEU A 279 3.22 -17.05 8.24
C LEU A 279 2.00 -17.99 8.25
N ARG A 280 2.14 -19.22 7.73
CA ARG A 280 1.06 -20.22 7.76
C ARG A 280 0.71 -20.62 9.19
N GLU A 281 1.71 -20.81 10.03
CA GLU A 281 1.53 -21.12 11.45
C GLU A 281 0.92 -19.93 12.20
N PHE A 282 1.41 -18.71 11.95
CA PHE A 282 0.91 -17.47 12.54
C PHE A 282 -0.56 -17.22 12.26
N TYR A 283 -0.97 -17.11 10.99
CA TYR A 283 -2.37 -16.79 10.67
C TYR A 283 -3.35 -17.88 11.13
N ARG A 284 -2.97 -19.16 11.04
CA ARG A 284 -3.77 -20.30 11.56
C ARG A 284 -3.89 -20.28 13.09
N ASN A 285 -2.90 -19.76 13.80
CA ASN A 285 -2.96 -19.63 15.26
C ASN A 285 -3.77 -18.37 15.65
N ALA A 286 -3.61 -17.25 14.93
CA ALA A 286 -4.39 -16.04 15.13
C ALA A 286 -5.89 -16.27 14.93
N GLU A 287 -6.27 -16.96 13.84
CA GLU A 287 -7.66 -17.35 13.53
C GLU A 287 -8.32 -18.23 14.60
N LYS A 288 -7.53 -18.94 15.41
CA LYS A 288 -8.01 -19.82 16.49
C LYS A 288 -8.02 -19.16 17.87
N ASN A 289 -7.02 -18.33 18.15
CA ASN A 289 -6.70 -17.91 19.52
C ASN A 289 -6.97 -16.42 19.80
N LEU A 290 -7.01 -15.59 18.76
CA LEU A 290 -7.24 -14.15 18.90
C LEU A 290 -8.72 -13.82 18.62
N PRO A 291 -9.26 -12.73 19.22
CA PRO A 291 -10.67 -12.41 19.04
C PRO A 291 -11.01 -12.16 17.56
N SER A 292 -12.00 -12.88 17.03
CA SER A 292 -12.67 -12.45 15.81
C SER A 292 -13.26 -11.05 16.03
N GLU A 293 -13.23 -10.21 14.99
CA GLU A 293 -13.89 -8.90 15.01
C GLU A 293 -15.31 -9.02 15.58
N LYS A 294 -15.60 -8.25 16.64
CA LYS A 294 -17.00 -7.94 16.92
C LYS A 294 -17.51 -7.13 15.73
N PRO A 295 -18.67 -7.47 15.13
CA PRO A 295 -19.30 -6.56 14.18
C PRO A 295 -19.47 -5.22 14.90
N ALA A 296 -19.05 -4.13 14.26
CA ALA A 296 -19.29 -2.81 14.82
C ALA A 296 -20.80 -2.66 15.09
N PRO A 297 -21.22 -2.10 16.24
CA PRO A 297 -22.62 -1.70 16.39
C PRO A 297 -22.97 -0.80 15.22
N SER A 298 -24.14 -1.03 14.60
CA SER A 298 -24.48 -0.44 13.30
C SER A 298 -24.72 1.07 13.40
N SER A 299 -23.63 1.83 13.48
CA SER A 299 -23.61 3.24 13.15
C SER A 299 -24.12 3.37 11.72
N GLN A 300 -25.27 4.03 11.57
CA GLN A 300 -25.70 4.54 10.28
C GLN A 300 -24.54 5.36 9.69
N LEU A 301 -24.41 5.34 8.36
CA LEU A 301 -23.44 6.19 7.65
C LEU A 301 -23.94 7.64 7.64
N GLU A 302 -23.99 8.23 8.83
CA GLU A 302 -23.92 9.68 9.04
C GLU A 302 -22.74 10.20 8.23
N PRO A 303 -22.94 11.11 7.26
CA PRO A 303 -21.90 11.53 6.35
C PRO A 303 -20.79 12.24 7.14
N SER A 304 -19.62 11.60 7.20
CA SER A 304 -18.45 12.16 7.86
C SER A 304 -18.13 13.54 7.27
N LYS A 305 -17.98 14.53 8.16
CA LYS A 305 -17.82 15.95 7.77
C LYS A 305 -16.75 16.11 6.70
N SER A 306 -17.01 17.02 5.76
CA SER A 306 -16.19 17.21 4.57
C SER A 306 -14.72 17.48 4.90
N PHE A 307 -13.83 17.00 4.02
CA PHE A 307 -12.36 17.08 4.12
C PHE A 307 -11.78 18.50 3.91
N SER A 308 -12.57 19.52 4.27
CA SER A 308 -12.39 20.97 4.12
C SER A 308 -12.13 21.68 5.45
N ASP A 309 -12.70 21.21 6.56
CA ASP A 309 -12.92 22.06 7.74
C ASP A 309 -11.81 21.99 8.80
N LEU A 310 -10.65 21.36 8.49
CA LEU A 310 -9.57 21.16 9.47
C LEU A 310 -8.53 22.31 9.54
N GLU A 311 -8.69 23.38 8.75
CA GLU A 311 -7.71 24.48 8.66
C GLU A 311 -8.30 25.87 9.01
N SER A 312 -9.08 25.98 10.09
CA SER A 312 -9.65 27.27 10.54
C SER A 312 -9.80 27.46 12.06
N ILE A 313 -8.75 27.19 12.86
CA ILE A 313 -8.70 27.57 14.29
C ILE A 313 -7.79 28.78 14.52
N THR A 314 -8.25 29.95 14.05
CA THR A 314 -7.66 31.27 14.34
C THR A 314 -8.47 32.03 15.41
N THR A 315 -8.13 31.77 16.67
CA THR A 315 -8.30 32.66 17.84
C THR A 315 -9.41 33.72 17.83
N LYS A 316 -10.53 33.48 18.53
CA LYS A 316 -11.21 34.50 19.35
C LYS A 316 -11.69 33.91 20.69
N PRO A 317 -11.67 34.67 21.80
CA PRO A 317 -11.92 34.14 23.15
C PRO A 317 -13.38 34.28 23.63
N ARG A 318 -13.89 33.24 24.29
CA ARG A 318 -15.05 33.14 25.20
C ARG A 318 -15.06 31.70 25.75
N GLY A 319 -15.39 31.40 27.00
CA GLY A 319 -15.63 32.22 28.19
C GLY A 319 -15.68 31.28 29.41
N TYR A 320 -15.49 31.80 30.63
CA TYR A 320 -15.51 30.96 31.84
C TYR A 320 -16.88 30.31 32.05
N PHE A 321 -16.89 29.01 32.38
CA PHE A 321 -18.02 28.35 33.02
C PHE A 321 -17.54 27.48 34.19
N ASN A 322 -18.22 27.62 35.33
CA ASN A 322 -17.85 26.98 36.58
C ASN A 322 -18.33 25.52 36.64
N PHE A 323 -17.60 24.70 37.39
CA PHE A 323 -18.18 23.51 38.03
C PHE A 323 -19.11 23.94 39.17
N ASN A 324 -20.30 23.36 39.25
CA ASN A 324 -20.86 22.93 40.54
C ASN A 324 -22.10 22.02 40.42
N SER A 325 -22.27 21.20 41.46
CA SER A 325 -23.49 20.50 41.90
C SER A 325 -24.08 19.36 41.07
N MET A 326 -24.30 18.24 41.75
CA MET A 326 -25.17 17.12 41.37
C MET A 326 -26.56 17.31 41.99
N ASN A 327 -27.64 16.77 41.39
CA ASN A 327 -28.63 15.91 42.08
C ASN A 327 -29.86 15.51 41.21
N VAL A 328 -30.04 14.18 41.03
CA VAL A 328 -31.23 13.27 41.16
C VAL A 328 -32.70 13.75 40.88
N PRO A 329 -33.73 12.86 40.70
CA PRO A 329 -34.63 12.92 39.52
C PRO A 329 -36.17 12.83 39.79
N GLN A 330 -36.98 12.82 38.72
CA GLN A 330 -38.43 12.42 38.63
C GLN A 330 -38.74 12.03 37.15
N SER A 331 -39.34 10.87 36.78
CA SER A 331 -40.78 10.46 36.72
C SER A 331 -41.69 11.31 35.79
N SER A 332 -42.65 10.81 34.99
CA SER A 332 -43.16 9.45 34.65
C SER A 332 -44.14 9.50 33.43
N HIS A 333 -44.82 8.38 33.09
CA HIS A 333 -45.86 8.18 32.04
C HIS A 333 -45.34 8.06 30.57
N SER A 334 -45.70 7.12 29.67
CA SER A 334 -46.69 6.01 29.54
C SER A 334 -48.02 6.29 28.81
N ALA A 335 -48.21 5.74 27.58
CA ALA A 335 -49.39 4.95 27.10
C ALA A 335 -49.54 4.79 25.55
N ASN A 336 -49.27 3.58 25.04
CA ASN A 336 -50.08 2.70 24.18
C ASN A 336 -50.75 3.08 22.81
N ASN A 337 -50.79 2.04 21.94
CA ASN A 337 -51.77 1.68 20.88
C ASN A 337 -51.75 2.38 19.49
N ALA A 338 -52.21 1.76 18.39
CA ALA A 338 -52.27 0.33 17.98
C ALA A 338 -52.73 0.16 16.50
N ASN A 339 -52.30 -0.94 15.85
CA ASN A 339 -52.94 -1.69 14.73
C ASN A 339 -53.15 -1.05 13.33
N GLY A 340 -52.92 -1.87 12.28
CA GLY A 340 -53.34 -1.63 10.89
C GLY A 340 -52.80 -2.70 9.90
N LEU A 341 -53.66 -3.63 9.45
CA LEU A 341 -53.38 -4.60 8.37
C LEU A 341 -53.63 -3.95 6.97
N VAL A 342 -53.31 -4.52 5.79
CA VAL A 342 -53.82 -5.76 5.14
C VAL A 342 -52.89 -6.20 3.95
N THR A 343 -52.96 -7.47 3.53
CA THR A 343 -52.24 -8.16 2.42
C THR A 343 -52.78 -7.82 1.00
N ILE A 344 -52.24 -8.27 -0.16
CA ILE A 344 -52.42 -9.59 -0.84
C ILE A 344 -51.57 -9.64 -2.18
N HIS A 345 -51.07 -10.85 -2.54
CA HIS A 345 -50.61 -11.49 -3.83
C HIS A 345 -50.37 -10.69 -5.18
N SER A 346 -49.68 -11.21 -6.24
CA SER A 346 -49.57 -12.61 -6.76
C SER A 346 -48.36 -12.96 -7.70
N ARG A 347 -48.45 -14.14 -8.36
CA ARG A 347 -47.50 -14.93 -9.23
C ARG A 347 -47.23 -14.33 -10.65
N SER A 348 -46.35 -14.82 -11.57
CA SER A 348 -45.09 -15.65 -11.65
C SER A 348 -44.43 -15.41 -13.07
N THR A 349 -43.69 -16.23 -13.88
CA THR A 349 -43.32 -17.67 -13.99
C THR A 349 -42.23 -17.92 -15.10
N THR A 350 -41.24 -18.83 -14.90
CA THR A 350 -40.47 -19.65 -15.94
C THR A 350 -39.66 -18.93 -17.09
N THR A 351 -38.72 -19.48 -17.91
CA THR A 351 -38.12 -20.85 -18.16
C THR A 351 -36.73 -20.85 -18.89
N ASN A 352 -35.81 -21.76 -18.49
CA ASN A 352 -34.86 -22.66 -19.24
C ASN A 352 -33.90 -22.35 -20.45
N SER A 353 -32.82 -23.19 -20.50
CA SER A 353 -31.87 -23.61 -21.59
C SER A 353 -30.64 -22.71 -21.94
N ASN A 354 -29.37 -23.14 -22.20
CA ASN A 354 -28.58 -24.33 -22.71
C ASN A 354 -28.29 -24.32 -24.23
N THR A 355 -27.04 -24.18 -24.78
CA THR A 355 -25.94 -25.19 -24.98
C THR A 355 -24.66 -24.56 -25.63
N LYS A 356 -23.37 -24.84 -25.26
CA LYS A 356 -22.34 -25.89 -25.65
C LYS A 356 -21.53 -25.81 -27.00
N ARG A 357 -20.25 -25.38 -26.89
CA ARG A 357 -18.94 -25.91 -27.47
C ARG A 357 -18.73 -26.30 -28.95
N ARG A 358 -17.54 -25.94 -29.52
CA ARG A 358 -16.47 -26.89 -30.01
C ARG A 358 -15.08 -26.24 -30.32
N ARG A 359 -14.08 -27.05 -30.74
CA ARG A 359 -12.64 -26.76 -31.01
C ARG A 359 -12.18 -27.41 -32.34
N ILE A 360 -11.11 -26.91 -32.98
CA ILE A 360 -10.24 -27.61 -33.97
C ILE A 360 -8.74 -27.29 -33.67
N ALA A 361 -7.77 -28.04 -34.24
CA ALA A 361 -6.34 -28.08 -33.90
C ALA A 361 -5.37 -27.62 -35.04
N ILE A 362 -4.06 -27.89 -34.90
CA ILE A 362 -2.93 -27.28 -35.63
C ILE A 362 -2.06 -28.36 -36.33
N SER A 363 -1.40 -28.00 -37.46
CA SER A 363 -0.21 -28.69 -38.00
C SER A 363 0.81 -27.70 -38.60
N ASN A 364 2.07 -28.12 -38.71
CA ASN A 364 3.22 -27.33 -39.20
C ASN A 364 3.83 -28.06 -40.44
N ASN A 365 4.94 -27.70 -41.13
CA ASN A 365 6.03 -26.71 -41.02
C ASN A 365 6.73 -26.65 -42.43
N PRO A 366 8.01 -26.21 -42.64
CA PRO A 366 8.80 -25.08 -42.14
C PRO A 366 9.42 -24.20 -43.26
N THR A 367 9.91 -22.99 -42.96
CA THR A 367 11.21 -22.44 -43.47
C THR A 367 11.61 -21.14 -42.74
N SER A 368 12.89 -20.76 -42.85
CA SER A 368 13.60 -19.79 -41.99
C SER A 368 13.67 -18.35 -42.51
N THR A 369 13.73 -17.35 -41.62
CA THR A 369 14.93 -16.50 -41.34
C THR A 369 14.63 -15.27 -40.44
N ASN A 370 15.55 -14.95 -39.53
CA ASN A 370 15.82 -13.63 -38.92
C ASN A 370 14.67 -12.72 -38.39
N SER A 371 13.49 -13.24 -38.08
CA SER A 371 12.36 -12.44 -37.54
C SER A 371 12.09 -12.60 -36.04
N ASP A 372 12.69 -13.60 -35.38
CA ASP A 372 12.17 -14.13 -34.10
C ASP A 372 12.09 -13.10 -32.97
N GLN A 373 13.09 -12.24 -32.75
CA GLN A 373 13.15 -11.36 -31.56
C GLN A 373 11.93 -10.42 -31.44
N GLY A 374 11.53 -9.78 -32.54
CA GLY A 374 10.33 -8.93 -32.58
C GLY A 374 9.03 -9.72 -32.67
N MET A 375 9.08 -10.97 -33.12
CA MET A 375 7.92 -11.85 -33.25
C MET A 375 7.60 -12.59 -31.94
N THR A 376 8.59 -12.82 -31.06
CA THR A 376 8.39 -13.28 -29.68
C THR A 376 7.73 -12.21 -28.83
N ASP A 377 8.23 -10.96 -28.86
CA ASP A 377 7.73 -9.86 -28.04
C ASP A 377 6.23 -9.58 -28.31
N ASN A 378 5.87 -9.40 -29.59
CA ASN A 378 4.47 -9.26 -30.03
C ASN A 378 3.58 -10.48 -29.66
N LYS A 379 4.14 -11.69 -29.58
CA LYS A 379 3.42 -12.92 -29.22
C LYS A 379 3.24 -13.04 -27.70
N GLU A 380 4.19 -12.57 -26.91
CA GLU A 380 4.11 -12.49 -25.46
C GLU A 380 3.16 -11.38 -25.03
N TYR A 381 3.19 -10.20 -25.66
CA TYR A 381 2.19 -9.15 -25.49
C TYR A 381 0.76 -9.67 -25.76
N MET A 382 0.51 -10.29 -26.91
CA MET A 382 -0.81 -10.87 -27.21
C MET A 382 -1.21 -12.03 -26.28
N THR A 383 -0.25 -12.63 -25.56
CA THR A 383 -0.51 -13.60 -24.49
C THR A 383 -0.82 -12.91 -23.15
N MET A 384 -0.18 -11.77 -22.85
CA MET A 384 -0.52 -10.91 -21.71
C MET A 384 -1.94 -10.33 -21.85
N VAL A 385 -2.30 -9.81 -23.02
CA VAL A 385 -3.66 -9.32 -23.36
C VAL A 385 -4.70 -10.40 -23.03
N ARG A 386 -4.52 -11.62 -23.57
CA ARG A 386 -5.42 -12.77 -23.38
C ARG A 386 -5.47 -13.32 -21.95
N ARG A 387 -4.53 -12.94 -21.08
CA ARG A 387 -4.51 -13.32 -19.66
C ARG A 387 -5.18 -12.28 -18.75
N ASN A 388 -5.27 -11.02 -19.17
CA ASN A 388 -5.74 -9.91 -18.34
C ASN A 388 -7.10 -9.34 -18.76
N LEU A 389 -7.51 -9.52 -20.02
CA LEU A 389 -8.87 -9.21 -20.48
C LEU A 389 -9.79 -10.43 -20.32
N ASN A 390 -11.06 -10.21 -19.96
CA ASN A 390 -12.07 -11.27 -20.03
C ASN A 390 -12.36 -11.67 -21.50
N PRO A 391 -13.00 -12.83 -21.78
CA PRO A 391 -13.19 -13.30 -23.15
C PRO A 391 -13.87 -12.30 -24.09
N THR A 392 -14.87 -11.57 -23.60
CA THR A 392 -15.59 -10.53 -24.37
C THR A 392 -14.70 -9.32 -24.63
N GLN A 393 -13.99 -8.83 -23.60
CA GLN A 393 -13.03 -7.73 -23.73
C GLN A 393 -11.88 -8.09 -24.69
N CYS A 394 -11.39 -9.34 -24.66
CA CYS A 394 -10.33 -9.80 -25.55
C CYS A 394 -10.80 -9.87 -27.02
N ASP A 395 -12.06 -10.25 -27.26
CA ASP A 395 -12.68 -10.22 -28.59
C ASP A 395 -12.86 -8.75 -29.06
N MET A 396 -13.41 -7.87 -28.21
CA MET A 396 -13.50 -6.43 -28.50
C MET A 396 -12.13 -5.81 -28.82
N PHE A 397 -11.08 -6.16 -28.07
CA PHE A 397 -9.71 -5.68 -28.25
C PHE A 397 -9.11 -6.15 -29.58
N ILE A 398 -9.28 -7.43 -29.93
CA ILE A 398 -8.83 -7.99 -31.21
C ILE A 398 -9.61 -7.34 -32.36
N ARG A 399 -10.92 -7.14 -32.24
CA ARG A 399 -11.73 -6.41 -33.23
C ARG A 399 -11.30 -4.96 -33.39
N ALA A 400 -10.90 -4.28 -32.31
CA ALA A 400 -10.37 -2.92 -32.38
C ALA A 400 -9.04 -2.87 -33.18
N LEU A 401 -8.10 -3.79 -32.87
CA LEU A 401 -6.85 -3.93 -33.62
C LEU A 401 -7.06 -4.28 -35.10
N THR A 402 -7.97 -5.20 -35.41
CA THR A 402 -8.32 -5.56 -36.79
C THR A 402 -8.93 -4.37 -37.54
N PHE A 403 -9.91 -3.68 -36.92
CA PHE A 403 -10.53 -2.48 -37.48
C PHE A 403 -9.49 -1.40 -37.79
N TYR A 404 -8.57 -1.12 -36.87
CA TYR A 404 -7.49 -0.16 -37.10
C TYR A 404 -6.53 -0.60 -38.22
N LYS A 405 -6.21 -1.89 -38.29
CA LYS A 405 -5.35 -2.44 -39.34
C LYS A 405 -5.98 -2.32 -40.72
N GLU A 406 -7.29 -2.52 -40.84
CA GLU A 406 -8.04 -2.49 -42.10
C GLU A 406 -8.40 -1.06 -42.55
N GLN A 407 -8.98 -0.25 -41.66
CA GLN A 407 -9.56 1.06 -41.99
C GLN A 407 -8.57 2.22 -41.83
N ASP A 408 -7.47 2.02 -41.09
CA ASP A 408 -6.49 3.06 -40.76
C ASP A 408 -7.12 4.30 -40.06
N ASP A 409 -8.22 4.07 -39.34
CA ASP A 409 -8.97 5.04 -38.54
C ASP A 409 -8.51 4.97 -37.07
N PHE A 410 -7.83 6.03 -36.60
CA PHE A 410 -7.32 6.13 -35.24
C PHE A 410 -8.38 6.54 -34.21
N ASP A 411 -9.37 7.34 -34.60
CA ASP A 411 -10.40 7.84 -33.70
C ASP A 411 -11.45 6.74 -33.44
N GLY A 412 -11.87 6.01 -34.46
CA GLY A 412 -12.68 4.79 -34.29
C GLY A 412 -11.94 3.67 -33.56
N PHE A 413 -10.60 3.61 -33.65
CA PHE A 413 -9.79 2.69 -32.85
C PHE A 413 -9.77 3.07 -31.36
N THR A 414 -9.39 4.31 -31.03
CA THR A 414 -9.32 4.77 -29.64
C THR A 414 -10.68 4.79 -28.95
N ASN A 415 -11.78 5.03 -29.67
CA ASN A 415 -13.13 4.86 -29.13
C ASN A 415 -13.42 3.40 -28.73
N LYS A 416 -13.06 2.41 -29.57
CA LYS A 416 -13.21 0.98 -29.21
C LYS A 416 -12.30 0.55 -28.05
N LEU A 417 -11.16 1.22 -27.86
CA LEU A 417 -10.32 1.03 -26.66
C LEU A 417 -10.98 1.65 -25.42
N ASN A 418 -11.65 2.81 -25.54
CA ASN A 418 -12.35 3.44 -24.43
C ASN A 418 -13.45 2.53 -23.85
N ASP A 419 -14.20 1.82 -24.70
CA ASP A 419 -15.22 0.84 -24.28
C ASP A 419 -14.67 -0.26 -23.35
N ILE A 420 -13.37 -0.57 -23.45
CA ILE A 420 -12.69 -1.60 -22.66
C ILE A 420 -12.00 -0.99 -21.43
N PHE A 421 -11.33 0.15 -21.61
CA PHE A 421 -10.32 0.67 -20.69
C PHE A 421 -10.71 1.95 -19.95
N LEU A 422 -11.71 2.71 -20.42
CA LEU A 422 -12.05 4.02 -19.84
C LEU A 422 -12.58 3.88 -18.41
N ALA A 423 -13.39 2.86 -18.12
CA ALA A 423 -13.89 2.55 -16.78
C ALA A 423 -12.93 1.70 -15.93
N GLN A 424 -11.85 1.14 -16.50
CA GLN A 424 -11.06 0.07 -15.89
C GLN A 424 -9.57 0.44 -15.76
N TYR A 425 -9.29 1.44 -14.91
CA TYR A 425 -7.94 1.94 -14.61
C TYR A 425 -6.90 0.84 -14.37
N ASN A 426 -7.28 -0.25 -13.72
CA ASN A 426 -6.43 -1.39 -13.36
C ASN A 426 -5.89 -2.22 -14.55
N ILE A 427 -6.47 -2.09 -15.75
CA ILE A 427 -5.99 -2.76 -16.98
C ILE A 427 -5.46 -1.79 -18.04
N ARG A 428 -5.47 -0.47 -17.80
CA ARG A 428 -5.03 0.53 -18.79
C ARG A 428 -3.58 0.36 -19.23
N TYR A 429 -2.71 -0.21 -18.39
CA TYR A 429 -1.32 -0.54 -18.74
C TYR A 429 -1.18 -1.42 -19.99
N ILE A 430 -2.22 -2.20 -20.35
CA ILE A 430 -2.26 -2.99 -21.58
C ILE A 430 -2.20 -2.09 -22.83
N ILE A 431 -2.72 -0.86 -22.76
CA ILE A 431 -2.69 0.12 -23.85
C ILE A 431 -1.24 0.41 -24.25
N GLN A 432 -0.31 0.61 -23.30
CA GLN A 432 1.08 0.98 -23.59
C GLN A 432 1.76 0.02 -24.60
N GLY A 433 1.54 -1.29 -24.44
CA GLY A 433 2.09 -2.30 -25.35
C GLY A 433 1.43 -2.37 -26.74
N LEU A 434 0.45 -1.50 -27.04
CA LEU A 434 -0.02 -1.29 -28.41
C LEU A 434 0.98 -0.52 -29.28
N GLN A 435 1.96 0.19 -28.70
CA GLN A 435 2.89 1.07 -29.42
C GLN A 435 3.56 0.44 -30.68
N PRO A 436 3.97 -0.86 -30.69
CA PRO A 436 4.51 -1.53 -31.88
C PRO A 436 3.48 -1.77 -33.01
N TYR A 437 2.18 -1.75 -32.69
CA TYR A 437 1.07 -1.98 -33.62
C TYR A 437 0.53 -0.68 -34.25
N ILE A 438 0.97 0.49 -33.76
CA ILE A 438 0.55 1.80 -34.28
C ILE A 438 1.38 2.19 -35.51
N ARG A 439 0.72 2.50 -36.62
CA ARG A 439 1.36 3.00 -37.85
C ARG A 439 2.04 4.35 -37.55
N ASP A 440 3.23 4.60 -38.10
CA ASP A 440 4.09 5.72 -37.69
C ASP A 440 3.39 7.09 -37.68
N LYS A 441 2.56 7.37 -38.69
CA LYS A 441 1.77 8.60 -38.81
C LYS A 441 0.82 8.89 -37.62
N HIS A 442 0.46 7.88 -36.82
CA HIS A 442 -0.43 8.05 -35.66
C HIS A 442 0.30 7.91 -34.31
N LYS A 443 1.62 7.68 -34.29
CA LYS A 443 2.36 7.50 -33.02
C LYS A 443 2.25 8.72 -32.10
N GLU A 444 2.33 9.94 -32.63
CA GLU A 444 2.17 11.16 -31.83
C GLU A 444 0.73 11.33 -31.28
N GLN A 445 -0.28 10.87 -32.03
CA GLN A 445 -1.67 10.85 -31.56
C GLN A 445 -1.87 9.79 -30.47
N PHE A 446 -1.18 8.65 -30.59
CA PHE A 446 -1.19 7.57 -29.63
C PHE A 446 -0.53 7.95 -28.30
N GLU A 447 0.62 8.64 -28.28
CA GLU A 447 1.20 9.13 -27.03
C GLU A 447 0.26 10.12 -26.31
N LYS A 448 -0.40 11.02 -27.06
CA LYS A 448 -1.40 11.96 -26.51
C LYS A 448 -2.64 11.23 -25.97
N TYR A 449 -3.07 10.15 -26.61
CA TYR A 449 -4.13 9.28 -26.11
C TYR A 449 -3.70 8.52 -24.84
N TRP A 450 -2.47 8.01 -24.82
CA TRP A 450 -1.92 7.25 -23.69
C TRP A 450 -1.75 8.10 -22.43
N GLU A 451 -1.15 9.30 -22.53
CA GLU A 451 -1.04 10.23 -21.39
C GLU A 451 -2.42 10.73 -20.89
N LYS A 452 -3.46 10.75 -21.74
CA LYS A 452 -4.86 11.00 -21.31
C LYS A 452 -5.49 9.81 -20.56
N MET A 453 -4.97 8.59 -20.79
CA MET A 453 -5.42 7.35 -20.14
C MET A 453 -4.60 7.00 -18.89
N ARG A 454 -3.55 7.77 -18.57
CA ARG A 454 -2.69 7.61 -17.39
C ARG A 454 -3.32 8.13 -16.08
#